data_AF-A0A809QUH4-F1
#
_entry.id   AF-A0A809QUH4-F1
#
_cell.length_a   1.000
_cell.length_b   1.000
_cell.length_c   1.000
_cell.angle_alpha   90.00
_cell.angle_beta   90.00
_cell.angle_gamma   90.00
#
_symmetry.space_group_name_H-M   'P 1'
#
loop_
_entity.id
_entity.type
_entity.pdbx_description
1 polymer ?
#
loop_
_entity_poly.entity_id
_entity_poly.type
_entity_poly.pdbx_seq_one_letter_code
_entity_poly.pdbx_strand_id
1 'polypeptide(L)'
;MGGLAQYYAGTLAELKLLDASAKPWIKYTTEFGQPLAQKLDAAVPADLFWKIVEADNVSLDDLDALSAFCPCGLVESNDECQTLTNLYFDRDNAFDMEGTQRRLSLGLILNLASSLPDAHDLNETIFRACIYSGGLPSEQIWQVPDSMKATLACWAIYERNDLLSIAFQTVLGTALRVISPQTFDDKITYSSVESFALALSQGEAVSMVEQSLGFGSFDRLVAHLSENAPAIEFWENKSHEFQVAQRMMESWRRGDDTATLLQLSLTLLALLACRDNNSESPYHGIGMSSEMLANYPINLISFRSRVEIWRRMTIAEVVEDLVAWCLNTHLKVALRKLHQTGRSTFRMRPSERGLEVVGDDIPGPAMTTPRFRQAVQILRDIGALTRDASSPSRTTILTSAGQQLMEIACV
;
A
#
# COMPACT_ATOMS: atom_id res chain seq x y z
N MET A 1 23.24 -17.70 -4.65
CA MET A 1 22.24 -17.15 -3.70
C MET A 1 21.08 -16.60 -4.53
N GLY A 2 20.07 -17.44 -4.80
CA GLY A 2 18.91 -17.09 -5.64
C GLY A 2 17.88 -16.24 -4.88
N GLY A 3 16.58 -16.58 -5.03
CA GLY A 3 15.47 -15.81 -4.45
C GLY A 3 15.55 -15.55 -2.93
N LEU A 4 16.17 -16.44 -2.14
CA LEU A 4 16.34 -16.28 -0.69
C LEU A 4 17.05 -14.96 -0.32
N ALA A 5 18.20 -14.69 -0.97
CA ALA A 5 18.99 -13.49 -0.67
C ALA A 5 18.34 -12.22 -1.23
N GLN A 6 17.62 -12.33 -2.36
CA GLN A 6 17.04 -11.19 -3.05
C GLN A 6 15.72 -10.72 -2.43
N TYR A 7 14.91 -11.63 -1.89
CA TYR A 7 13.54 -11.33 -1.48
C TYR A 7 13.29 -11.48 0.03
N TYR A 8 14.06 -12.31 0.74
CA TYR A 8 13.72 -12.71 2.11
C TYR A 8 14.78 -12.34 3.15
N ALA A 9 16.05 -12.23 2.76
CA ALA A 9 17.15 -11.98 3.70
C ALA A 9 16.96 -10.74 4.57
N GLY A 10 16.45 -9.63 4.01
CA GLY A 10 16.19 -8.40 4.78
C GLY A 10 15.15 -8.62 5.88
N THR A 11 13.98 -9.16 5.52
CA THR A 11 12.89 -9.39 6.50
C THR A 11 13.23 -10.45 7.52
N LEU A 12 13.97 -11.51 7.14
CA LEU A 12 14.44 -12.50 8.11
C LEU A 12 15.54 -11.95 9.03
N ALA A 13 16.34 -10.99 8.57
CA ALA A 13 17.30 -10.28 9.42
C ALA A 13 16.60 -9.29 10.37
N GLU A 14 15.57 -8.57 9.92
CA GLU A 14 14.72 -7.70 10.76
C GLU A 14 14.04 -8.51 11.89
N LEU A 15 13.60 -9.73 11.60
CA LEU A 15 13.09 -10.67 12.61
C LEU A 15 14.18 -11.34 13.45
N LYS A 16 15.44 -10.93 13.29
CA LYS A 16 16.62 -11.53 13.96
C LYS A 16 16.68 -13.04 13.78
N LEU A 17 16.17 -13.60 12.67
CA LEU A 17 16.26 -15.04 12.35
C LEU A 17 17.54 -15.37 11.58
N LEU A 18 18.02 -14.44 10.75
CA LEU A 18 19.21 -14.61 9.94
C LEU A 18 20.20 -13.46 10.14
N ASP A 19 21.49 -13.79 10.18
CA ASP A 19 22.58 -12.83 10.05
C ASP A 19 23.03 -12.75 8.59
N ALA A 20 22.61 -11.69 7.91
CA ALA A 20 22.98 -11.38 6.54
C ALA A 20 24.35 -10.66 6.43
N SER A 21 24.97 -10.28 7.54
CA SER A 21 26.30 -9.63 7.57
C SER A 21 27.44 -10.64 7.45
N ALA A 22 27.19 -11.91 7.81
CA ALA A 22 28.12 -13.00 7.62
C ALA A 22 28.33 -13.28 6.11
N LYS A 23 29.40 -12.76 5.52
CA LYS A 23 29.83 -13.14 4.17
C LYS A 23 30.80 -14.33 4.26
N PRO A 24 30.73 -15.32 3.35
CA PRO A 24 29.90 -15.38 2.14
C PRO A 24 28.53 -16.09 2.32
N TRP A 25 28.16 -16.50 3.53
CA TRP A 25 26.97 -17.34 3.80
C TRP A 25 26.07 -16.74 4.87
N ILE A 26 24.77 -16.65 4.55
CA ILE A 26 23.74 -16.26 5.53
C ILE A 26 23.67 -17.35 6.62
N LYS A 27 23.76 -16.94 7.89
CA LYS A 27 23.69 -17.85 9.05
C LYS A 27 22.41 -17.64 9.83
N TYR A 28 21.95 -18.68 10.52
CA TYR A 28 20.96 -18.52 11.57
C TYR A 28 21.55 -17.74 12.74
N THR A 29 20.74 -16.88 13.35
CA THR A 29 21.09 -16.28 14.64
C THR A 29 20.97 -17.32 15.75
N THR A 30 21.75 -17.15 16.81
CA THR A 30 21.71 -18.03 17.97
C THR A 30 20.48 -17.81 18.84
N GLU A 31 19.90 -16.61 18.76
CA GLU A 31 18.80 -16.15 19.62
C GLU A 31 17.44 -16.67 19.15
N PHE A 32 17.19 -16.64 17.83
CA PHE A 32 15.87 -16.99 17.27
C PHE A 32 15.94 -17.98 16.10
N GLY A 33 16.89 -17.80 15.18
CA GLY A 33 16.98 -18.59 13.96
C GLY A 33 17.29 -20.06 14.20
N GLN A 34 18.37 -20.34 14.92
CA GLN A 34 18.80 -21.71 15.21
C GLN A 34 17.80 -22.45 16.11
N PRO A 35 17.27 -21.85 17.20
CA PRO A 35 16.23 -22.50 18.01
C PRO A 35 14.97 -22.85 17.20
N LEU A 36 14.52 -21.96 16.30
CA LEU A 36 13.36 -22.25 15.45
C LEU A 36 13.64 -23.39 14.47
N ALA A 37 14.82 -23.39 13.83
CA ALA A 37 15.22 -24.44 12.90
C ALA A 37 15.28 -25.82 13.59
N GLN A 38 15.79 -25.88 14.82
CA GLN A 38 15.86 -27.12 15.61
C GLN A 38 14.47 -27.66 15.97
N LYS A 39 13.50 -26.77 16.25
CA LYS A 39 12.12 -27.17 16.53
C LYS A 39 11.41 -27.72 15.30
N LEU A 40 11.64 -27.11 14.13
CA LEU A 40 11.14 -27.62 12.86
C LEU A 40 11.73 -29.01 12.57
N ASP A 41 13.06 -29.15 12.66
CA ASP A 41 13.77 -30.42 12.40
C ASP A 41 13.26 -31.56 13.28
N ALA A 42 12.93 -31.27 14.55
CA ALA A 42 12.35 -32.25 15.46
C ALA A 42 10.89 -32.65 15.13
N ALA A 43 10.16 -31.82 14.38
CA ALA A 43 8.74 -32.02 14.06
C ALA A 43 8.51 -32.69 12.69
N VAL A 44 9.53 -32.76 11.84
CA VAL A 44 9.41 -33.23 10.46
C VAL A 44 10.24 -34.50 10.20
N PRO A 45 9.83 -35.37 9.26
CA PRO A 45 10.61 -36.56 8.91
C PRO A 45 11.79 -36.21 8.00
N ALA A 46 12.81 -35.52 8.53
CA ALA A 46 13.96 -35.00 7.79
C ALA A 46 14.76 -36.09 7.03
N ASP A 47 15.00 -37.24 7.67
CA ASP A 47 15.70 -38.35 7.04
C ASP A 47 14.93 -38.92 5.83
N LEU A 48 13.59 -38.99 5.93
CA LEU A 48 12.74 -39.43 4.83
C LEU A 48 12.78 -38.44 3.67
N PHE A 49 12.72 -37.14 3.98
CA PHE A 49 12.83 -36.08 2.97
C PHE A 49 14.12 -36.22 2.15
N TRP A 50 15.28 -36.31 2.81
CA TRP A 50 16.55 -36.44 2.11
C TRP A 50 16.66 -37.74 1.32
N LYS A 51 16.17 -38.86 1.88
CA LYS A 51 16.13 -40.13 1.15
C LYS A 51 15.31 -40.05 -0.14
N ILE A 52 14.16 -39.36 -0.11
CA ILE A 52 13.31 -39.16 -1.29
C ILE A 52 14.02 -38.26 -2.31
N VAL A 53 14.63 -37.16 -1.87
CA VAL A 53 15.39 -36.24 -2.72
C VAL A 53 16.55 -36.96 -3.41
N GLU A 54 17.32 -37.77 -2.68
CA GLU A 54 18.44 -38.55 -3.21
C GLU A 54 17.99 -39.65 -4.19
N ALA A 55 16.79 -40.20 -3.99
CA ALA A 55 16.20 -41.20 -4.89
C ALA A 55 15.72 -40.61 -6.23
N ASP A 56 15.60 -39.28 -6.33
CA ASP A 56 15.17 -38.52 -7.52
C ASP A 56 13.83 -39.02 -8.13
N ASN A 57 12.94 -39.52 -7.27
CA ASN A 57 11.62 -40.00 -7.64
C ASN A 57 10.65 -39.83 -6.47
N VAL A 58 9.47 -39.26 -6.74
CA VAL A 58 8.48 -38.91 -5.71
C VAL A 58 7.13 -39.53 -6.06
N SER A 59 6.57 -40.34 -5.16
CA SER A 59 5.22 -40.88 -5.26
C SER A 59 4.20 -40.04 -4.46
N LEU A 60 2.91 -40.32 -4.63
CA LEU A 60 1.87 -39.68 -3.80
C LEU A 60 1.98 -40.10 -2.33
N ASP A 61 2.29 -41.38 -2.07
CA ASP A 61 2.50 -41.90 -0.72
C ASP A 61 3.68 -41.20 -0.02
N ASP A 62 4.73 -40.85 -0.77
CA ASP A 62 5.85 -40.06 -0.27
C ASP A 62 5.41 -38.65 0.15
N LEU A 63 4.54 -38.01 -0.64
CA LEU A 63 4.01 -36.68 -0.31
C LEU A 63 3.11 -36.73 0.93
N ASP A 64 2.27 -37.75 1.06
CA ASP A 64 1.41 -37.95 2.24
C ASP A 64 2.26 -38.19 3.50
N ALA A 65 3.34 -38.97 3.37
CA ALA A 65 4.29 -39.22 4.47
C ALA A 65 5.11 -37.98 4.85
N LEU A 66 5.31 -37.04 3.92
CA LEU A 66 5.96 -35.75 4.16
C LEU A 66 4.98 -34.64 4.57
N SER A 67 3.71 -34.96 4.84
CA SER A 67 2.68 -33.95 5.15
C SER A 67 3.02 -33.05 6.34
N ALA A 68 3.84 -33.51 7.29
CA ALA A 68 4.37 -32.71 8.40
C ALA A 68 5.23 -31.50 7.96
N PHE A 69 5.81 -31.52 6.76
CA PHE A 69 6.49 -30.35 6.18
C PHE A 69 5.52 -29.29 5.66
N CYS A 70 4.22 -29.60 5.58
CA CYS A 70 3.22 -28.63 5.14
C CYS A 70 3.05 -27.54 6.19
N PRO A 71 3.20 -26.24 5.85
CA PRO A 71 2.85 -25.15 6.75
C PRO A 71 1.39 -25.20 7.23
N CYS A 72 0.51 -25.89 6.48
CA CYS A 72 -0.87 -26.13 6.86
C CYS A 72 -1.02 -26.95 8.16
N GLY A 73 -0.02 -27.75 8.54
CA GLY A 73 0.04 -28.50 9.78
C GLY A 73 0.77 -27.77 10.91
N LEU A 74 1.17 -26.49 10.73
CA LEU A 74 1.97 -25.78 11.73
C LEU A 74 1.30 -25.76 13.11
N VAL A 75 -0.02 -25.63 13.15
CA VAL A 75 -0.82 -25.65 14.40
C VAL A 75 -0.67 -26.98 15.17
N GLU A 76 -0.34 -28.07 14.49
CA GLU A 76 -0.12 -29.38 15.12
C GLU A 76 1.27 -29.47 15.78
N SER A 77 2.23 -28.67 15.32
CA SER A 77 3.57 -28.51 15.92
C SER A 77 3.54 -27.45 17.02
N ASN A 78 3.10 -27.84 18.23
CA ASN A 78 2.93 -26.92 19.36
C ASN A 78 4.17 -26.03 19.63
N ASP A 79 5.37 -26.60 19.58
CA ASP A 79 6.60 -25.87 19.90
C ASP A 79 6.99 -24.86 18.82
N GLU A 80 6.87 -25.22 17.54
CA GLU A 80 7.16 -24.33 16.41
C GLU A 80 6.11 -23.21 16.33
N CYS A 81 4.83 -23.58 16.38
CA CYS A 81 3.71 -22.64 16.36
C CYS A 81 3.80 -21.63 17.51
N GLN A 82 4.09 -22.08 18.73
CA GLN A 82 4.25 -21.19 19.89
C GLN A 82 5.45 -20.25 19.72
N THR A 83 6.55 -20.73 19.13
CA THR A 83 7.74 -19.90 18.87
C THR A 83 7.44 -18.80 17.86
N LEU A 84 6.80 -19.14 16.75
CA LEU A 84 6.38 -18.18 15.73
C LEU A 84 5.35 -17.19 16.29
N THR A 85 4.41 -17.67 17.10
CA THR A 85 3.44 -16.81 17.79
C THR A 85 4.14 -15.79 18.69
N ASN A 86 5.10 -16.21 19.50
CA ASN A 86 5.88 -15.31 20.36
C ASN A 86 6.67 -14.29 19.53
N LEU A 87 7.28 -14.74 18.43
CA LEU A 87 8.05 -13.89 17.52
C LEU A 87 7.18 -12.82 16.84
N TYR A 88 6.02 -13.20 16.30
CA TYR A 88 5.15 -12.28 15.56
C TYR A 88 4.43 -11.26 16.47
N PHE A 89 4.00 -11.68 17.65
CA PHE A 89 3.34 -10.81 18.64
C PHE A 89 4.34 -10.13 19.59
N ASP A 90 5.64 -10.37 19.40
CA ASP A 90 6.71 -9.86 20.26
C ASP A 90 6.40 -10.01 21.76
N ARG A 91 6.02 -11.23 22.18
CA ARG A 91 5.60 -11.49 23.56
C ARG A 91 6.73 -11.30 24.58
N ASP A 92 7.97 -11.39 24.12
CA ASP A 92 9.17 -11.23 24.93
C ASP A 92 9.76 -9.80 24.86
N ASN A 93 9.10 -8.87 24.13
CA ASN A 93 9.53 -7.49 23.91
C ASN A 93 10.98 -7.37 23.37
N ALA A 94 11.33 -8.24 22.42
CA ALA A 94 12.66 -8.34 21.83
C ALA A 94 12.89 -7.34 20.67
N PHE A 95 11.85 -6.62 20.23
CA PHE A 95 11.88 -5.72 19.07
C PHE A 95 11.39 -4.29 19.38
N ASP A 96 11.36 -3.89 20.66
CA ASP A 96 11.02 -2.54 21.10
C ASP A 96 9.70 -2.00 20.48
N MET A 97 9.74 -0.78 19.93
CA MET A 97 8.60 -0.14 19.28
C MET A 97 8.14 -0.88 18.03
N GLU A 98 9.04 -1.49 17.26
CA GLU A 98 8.67 -2.22 16.02
C GLU A 98 7.86 -3.47 16.35
N GLY A 99 8.27 -4.22 17.38
CA GLY A 99 7.51 -5.35 17.89
C GLY A 99 6.14 -4.95 18.41
N THR A 100 6.07 -3.84 19.16
CA THR A 100 4.81 -3.29 19.67
C THR A 100 3.85 -2.91 18.53
N GLN A 101 4.32 -2.17 17.52
CA GLN A 101 3.47 -1.75 16.39
C GLN A 101 3.04 -2.94 15.52
N ARG A 102 3.90 -3.95 15.36
CA ARG A 102 3.55 -5.21 14.68
C ARG A 102 2.47 -5.96 15.44
N ARG A 103 2.62 -6.13 16.77
CA ARG A 103 1.58 -6.74 17.63
C ARG A 103 0.24 -6.02 17.51
N LEU A 104 0.24 -4.69 17.61
CA LEU A 104 -0.97 -3.88 17.50
C LEU A 104 -1.60 -3.96 16.10
N SER A 105 -0.79 -3.97 15.04
CA SER A 105 -1.30 -4.11 13.66
C SER A 105 -1.91 -5.48 13.39
N LEU A 106 -1.30 -6.56 13.91
CA LEU A 106 -1.89 -7.90 13.85
C LEU A 106 -3.19 -7.97 14.67
N GLY A 107 -3.20 -7.35 15.85
CA GLY A 107 -4.40 -7.20 16.69
C GLY A 107 -5.54 -6.47 15.97
N LEU A 108 -5.24 -5.39 15.23
CA LEU A 108 -6.23 -4.70 14.39
C LEU A 108 -6.83 -5.60 13.30
N ILE A 109 -6.02 -6.44 12.66
CA ILE A 109 -6.51 -7.40 11.66
C ILE A 109 -7.46 -8.42 12.32
N LEU A 110 -7.11 -8.94 13.49
CA LEU A 110 -7.95 -9.88 14.25
C LEU A 110 -9.26 -9.21 14.71
N ASN A 111 -9.18 -7.98 15.20
CA ASN A 111 -10.35 -7.20 15.60
C ASN A 111 -11.25 -6.85 14.41
N LEU A 112 -10.68 -6.53 13.24
CA LEU A 112 -11.46 -6.35 12.03
C LEU A 112 -12.17 -7.66 11.65
N ALA A 113 -11.45 -8.78 11.64
CA ALA A 113 -12.00 -10.09 11.29
C ALA A 113 -13.21 -10.47 12.15
N SER A 114 -13.20 -10.16 13.45
CA SER A 114 -14.33 -10.41 14.35
C SER A 114 -15.45 -9.39 14.25
N SER A 115 -15.18 -8.20 13.71
CA SER A 115 -16.15 -7.10 13.61
C SER A 115 -16.86 -7.03 12.26
N LEU A 116 -16.37 -7.75 11.24
CA LEU A 116 -16.97 -7.72 9.90
C LEU A 116 -18.37 -8.36 9.90
N PRO A 117 -19.36 -7.73 9.23
CA PRO A 117 -20.66 -8.36 9.01
C PRO A 117 -20.55 -9.62 8.14
N ASP A 118 -21.42 -10.60 8.33
CA ASP A 118 -21.42 -11.90 7.64
C ASP A 118 -21.35 -11.81 6.10
N ALA A 119 -21.86 -10.72 5.51
CA ALA A 119 -21.83 -10.47 4.06
C ALA A 119 -20.43 -10.11 3.51
N HIS A 120 -19.45 -9.83 4.37
CA HIS A 120 -18.13 -9.33 4.00
C HIS A 120 -17.02 -10.23 4.54
N ASP A 121 -16.12 -10.66 3.65
CA ASP A 121 -14.91 -11.39 4.04
C ASP A 121 -13.72 -10.43 4.23
N LEU A 122 -12.82 -10.80 5.14
CA LEU A 122 -11.57 -10.11 5.37
C LEU A 122 -10.69 -10.19 4.11
N ASN A 123 -10.52 -9.06 3.43
CA ASN A 123 -9.65 -8.92 2.27
C ASN A 123 -8.93 -7.57 2.28
N GLU A 124 -7.98 -7.41 1.38
CA GLU A 124 -7.10 -6.23 1.32
C GLU A 124 -7.87 -4.93 1.08
N THR A 125 -8.90 -4.94 0.23
CA THR A 125 -9.74 -3.76 -0.03
C THR A 125 -10.53 -3.35 1.21
N ILE A 126 -11.17 -4.32 1.87
CA ILE A 126 -11.93 -4.09 3.11
C ILE A 126 -10.99 -3.59 4.22
N PHE A 127 -9.83 -4.23 4.39
CA PHE A 127 -8.83 -3.80 5.36
C PHE A 127 -8.45 -2.34 5.12
N ARG A 128 -8.02 -1.99 3.90
CA ARG A 128 -7.60 -0.61 3.54
C ARG A 128 -8.70 0.40 3.76
N ALA A 129 -9.93 0.08 3.37
CA ALA A 129 -11.07 0.97 3.58
C ALA A 129 -11.36 1.19 5.07
N CYS A 130 -11.41 0.12 5.87
CA CYS A 130 -11.74 0.19 7.29
C CYS A 130 -10.63 0.87 8.11
N ILE A 131 -9.34 0.57 7.84
CA ILE A 131 -8.23 1.21 8.58
C ILE A 131 -8.12 2.71 8.29
N TYR A 132 -8.56 3.13 7.11
CA TYR A 132 -8.54 4.53 6.72
C TYR A 132 -9.73 5.31 7.26
N SER A 133 -10.92 4.72 7.17
CA SER A 133 -12.16 5.35 7.54
C SER A 133 -12.49 5.26 9.03
N GLY A 134 -11.97 4.23 9.71
CA GLY A 134 -12.46 3.82 11.03
C GLY A 134 -13.90 3.26 11.00
N GLY A 135 -14.48 3.05 9.82
CA GLY A 135 -15.83 2.55 9.61
C GLY A 135 -15.85 1.13 9.07
N LEU A 136 -16.85 0.34 9.47
CA LEU A 136 -17.15 -0.97 8.90
C LEU A 136 -18.05 -0.83 7.66
N PRO A 137 -18.16 -1.87 6.82
CA PRO A 137 -19.17 -1.90 5.75
C PRO A 137 -20.58 -1.66 6.30
N SER A 138 -21.47 -1.19 5.42
CA SER A 138 -22.88 -0.91 5.72
C SER A 138 -23.07 0.14 6.82
N GLU A 139 -22.19 1.15 6.85
CA GLU A 139 -22.22 2.30 7.78
C GLU A 139 -22.17 1.89 9.26
N GLN A 140 -21.63 0.71 9.56
CA GLN A 140 -21.49 0.25 10.94
C GLN A 140 -20.25 0.86 11.62
N ILE A 141 -20.36 1.09 12.93
CA ILE A 141 -19.27 1.65 13.72
C ILE A 141 -18.26 0.56 14.05
N TRP A 142 -16.98 0.78 13.70
CA TRP A 142 -15.92 -0.12 14.12
C TRP A 142 -15.51 0.16 15.57
N GLN A 143 -15.82 -0.76 16.49
CA GLN A 143 -15.44 -0.66 17.89
C GLN A 143 -13.99 -1.10 18.10
N VAL A 144 -13.05 -0.19 17.81
CA VAL A 144 -11.62 -0.43 17.99
C VAL A 144 -11.20 -0.15 19.44
N PRO A 145 -10.49 -1.09 20.10
CA PRO A 145 -9.96 -0.89 21.46
C PRO A 145 -9.07 0.36 21.57
N ASP A 146 -9.13 1.05 22.72
CA ASP A 146 -8.40 2.31 22.94
C ASP A 146 -6.88 2.18 22.70
N SER A 147 -6.29 1.06 23.09
CA SER A 147 -4.86 0.78 22.88
C SER A 147 -4.45 0.67 21.42
N MET A 148 -5.40 0.39 20.51
CA MET A 148 -5.15 0.25 19.08
C MET A 148 -5.50 1.50 18.27
N LYS A 149 -6.17 2.50 18.86
CA LYS A 149 -6.60 3.73 18.16
C LYS A 149 -5.42 4.52 17.57
N ALA A 150 -4.30 4.60 18.28
CA ALA A 150 -3.11 5.27 17.77
C ALA A 150 -2.52 4.55 16.54
N THR A 151 -2.48 3.21 16.57
CA THR A 151 -2.02 2.40 15.44
C THR A 151 -2.99 2.49 14.25
N LEU A 152 -4.30 2.53 14.50
CA LEU A 152 -5.31 2.79 13.47
C LEU A 152 -5.07 4.16 12.81
N ALA A 153 -4.81 5.22 13.59
CA ALA A 153 -4.50 6.54 13.06
C ALA A 153 -3.23 6.55 12.19
N CYS A 154 -2.18 5.82 12.58
CA CYS A 154 -0.98 5.64 11.75
C CYS A 154 -1.29 4.94 10.42
N TRP A 155 -2.14 3.91 10.44
CA TRP A 155 -2.62 3.23 9.23
C TRP A 155 -3.47 4.14 8.34
N ALA A 156 -4.29 5.01 8.92
CA ALA A 156 -5.05 6.00 8.16
C ALA A 156 -4.13 7.00 7.43
N ILE A 157 -3.02 7.41 8.06
CA ILE A 157 -2.00 8.26 7.41
C ILE A 157 -1.29 7.53 6.27
N TYR A 158 -1.00 6.23 6.44
CA TYR A 158 -0.46 5.39 5.38
C TYR A 158 -1.42 5.36 4.18
N GLU A 159 -2.71 5.08 4.41
CA GLU A 159 -3.70 5.02 3.34
C GLU A 159 -3.87 6.38 2.67
N ARG A 160 -3.90 7.47 3.44
CA ARG A 160 -3.99 8.83 2.91
C ARG A 160 -2.83 9.15 1.96
N ASN A 161 -1.62 8.70 2.27
CA ASN A 161 -0.47 8.80 1.35
C ASN A 161 -0.66 7.96 0.09
N ASP A 162 -1.25 6.77 0.21
CA ASP A 162 -1.47 5.92 -0.94
C ASP A 162 -2.56 6.48 -1.88
N LEU A 163 -3.63 7.05 -1.34
CA LEU A 163 -4.63 7.80 -2.10
C LEU A 163 -4.02 9.01 -2.82
N LEU A 164 -3.13 9.76 -2.15
CA LEU A 164 -2.35 10.83 -2.77
C LEU A 164 -1.50 10.28 -3.92
N SER A 165 -0.81 9.17 -3.69
CA SER A 165 0.04 8.51 -4.68
C SER A 165 -0.76 8.09 -5.92
N ILE A 166 -1.95 7.52 -5.76
CA ILE A 166 -2.86 7.15 -6.86
C ILE A 166 -3.22 8.37 -7.72
N ALA A 167 -3.56 9.50 -7.09
CA ALA A 167 -3.89 10.73 -7.82
C ALA A 167 -2.69 11.19 -8.68
N PHE A 168 -1.49 11.24 -8.09
CA PHE A 168 -0.28 11.69 -8.78
C PHE A 168 0.21 10.72 -9.85
N GLN A 169 0.10 9.40 -9.63
CA GLN A 169 0.41 8.39 -10.64
C GLN A 169 -0.55 8.50 -11.84
N THR A 170 -1.83 8.78 -11.59
CA THR A 170 -2.82 9.00 -12.65
C THR A 170 -2.51 10.26 -13.46
N VAL A 171 -2.16 11.37 -12.79
CA VAL A 171 -1.71 12.60 -13.47
C VAL A 171 -0.47 12.34 -14.30
N LEU A 172 0.54 11.66 -13.74
CA LEU A 172 1.76 11.29 -14.47
C LEU A 172 1.43 10.47 -15.71
N GLY A 173 0.68 9.38 -15.54
CA GLY A 173 0.31 8.49 -16.64
C GLY A 173 -0.49 9.22 -17.72
N THR A 174 -1.41 10.10 -17.33
CA THR A 174 -2.21 10.90 -18.26
C THR A 174 -1.34 11.90 -19.01
N ALA A 175 -0.44 12.61 -18.33
CA ALA A 175 0.53 13.49 -18.97
C ALA A 175 1.41 12.74 -19.99
N LEU A 176 1.90 11.56 -19.63
CA LEU A 176 2.68 10.71 -20.54
C LEU A 176 1.86 10.26 -21.76
N ARG A 177 0.57 9.94 -21.60
CA ARG A 177 -0.33 9.59 -22.73
C ARG A 177 -0.49 10.74 -23.72
N VAL A 178 -0.51 11.99 -23.23
CA VAL A 178 -0.62 13.19 -24.08
C VAL A 178 0.72 13.52 -24.75
N ILE A 179 1.85 13.37 -24.06
CA ILE A 179 3.19 13.56 -24.66
C ILE A 179 3.50 12.47 -25.69
N SER A 180 3.01 11.25 -25.48
CA SER A 180 3.23 10.14 -26.39
C SER A 180 2.45 10.36 -27.69
N PRO A 181 3.12 10.42 -28.85
CA PRO A 181 2.43 10.57 -30.13
C PRO A 181 1.56 9.34 -30.42
N GLN A 182 0.30 9.56 -30.80
CA GLN A 182 -0.62 8.48 -31.21
C GLN A 182 -0.37 8.08 -32.67
N THR A 183 0.05 9.04 -33.50
CA THR A 183 0.51 8.83 -34.89
C THR A 183 1.70 9.74 -35.20
N PHE A 184 2.39 9.51 -36.32
CA PHE A 184 3.51 10.36 -36.74
C PHE A 184 3.06 11.79 -37.07
N ASP A 185 1.85 11.95 -37.60
CA ASP A 185 1.27 13.23 -38.00
C ASP A 185 0.78 14.07 -36.80
N ASP A 186 0.49 13.43 -35.66
CA ASP A 186 0.07 14.08 -34.41
C ASP A 186 1.24 14.52 -33.52
N LYS A 187 2.47 14.53 -34.05
CA LYS A 187 3.67 14.78 -33.23
C LYS A 187 3.77 16.25 -32.82
N ILE A 188 3.16 16.58 -31.69
CA ILE A 188 3.37 17.84 -30.98
C ILE A 188 4.61 17.69 -30.09
N THR A 189 5.60 18.56 -30.29
CA THR A 189 6.82 18.58 -29.48
C THR A 189 6.77 19.72 -28.48
N TYR A 190 6.99 19.40 -27.21
CA TYR A 190 7.08 20.39 -26.13
C TYR A 190 8.53 20.60 -25.72
N SER A 191 8.98 21.85 -25.65
CA SER A 191 10.37 22.21 -25.34
C SER A 191 10.76 21.99 -23.87
N SER A 192 9.79 22.04 -22.95
CA SER A 192 10.01 21.83 -21.53
C SER A 192 8.76 21.27 -20.85
N VAL A 193 8.90 20.88 -19.58
CA VAL A 193 7.78 20.45 -18.72
C VAL A 193 6.76 21.57 -18.55
N GLU A 194 7.23 22.81 -18.40
CA GLU A 194 6.40 23.99 -18.19
C GLU A 194 5.61 24.35 -19.45
N SER A 195 6.24 24.29 -20.63
CA SER A 195 5.52 24.55 -21.89
C SER A 195 4.46 23.48 -22.20
N PHE A 196 4.74 22.22 -21.84
CA PHE A 196 3.75 21.15 -21.90
C PHE A 196 2.59 21.37 -20.91
N ALA A 197 2.91 21.66 -19.64
CA ALA A 197 1.90 21.85 -18.61
C ALA A 197 0.94 23.01 -18.93
N LEU A 198 1.48 24.13 -19.42
CA LEU A 198 0.71 25.28 -19.89
C LEU A 198 -0.18 24.93 -21.10
N ALA A 199 0.35 24.19 -22.07
CA ALA A 199 -0.44 23.78 -23.23
C ALA A 199 -1.58 22.83 -22.85
N LEU A 200 -1.34 21.90 -21.92
CA LEU A 200 -2.36 20.99 -21.41
C LEU A 200 -3.42 21.74 -20.61
N SER A 201 -3.04 22.71 -19.76
CA SER A 201 -3.99 23.50 -18.97
C SER A 201 -4.93 24.36 -19.81
N GLN A 202 -4.48 24.77 -21.00
CA GLN A 202 -5.27 25.52 -21.98
C GLN A 202 -6.02 24.62 -22.98
N GLY A 203 -5.87 23.30 -22.87
CA GLY A 203 -6.44 22.32 -23.80
C GLY A 203 -7.92 22.01 -23.57
N GLU A 204 -8.53 21.33 -24.55
CA GLU A 204 -9.93 20.91 -24.51
C GLU A 204 -10.24 20.02 -23.29
N ALA A 205 -9.34 19.10 -22.94
CA ALA A 205 -9.55 18.20 -21.82
C ALA A 205 -9.73 18.96 -20.49
N VAL A 206 -8.96 20.03 -20.26
CA VAL A 206 -9.09 20.85 -19.04
C VAL A 206 -10.33 21.73 -19.10
N SER A 207 -10.69 22.25 -20.27
CA SER A 207 -11.97 22.94 -20.46
C SER A 207 -13.16 22.04 -20.12
N MET A 208 -13.13 20.75 -20.51
CA MET A 208 -14.16 19.77 -20.14
C MET A 208 -14.19 19.50 -18.63
N VAL A 209 -13.02 19.42 -17.98
CA VAL A 209 -12.91 19.28 -16.52
C VAL A 209 -13.54 20.48 -15.80
N GLU A 210 -13.25 21.70 -16.25
CA GLU A 210 -13.81 22.92 -15.67
C GLU A 210 -15.34 22.96 -15.80
N GLN A 211 -15.86 22.58 -16.96
CA GLN A 211 -17.31 22.48 -17.18
C GLN A 211 -17.94 21.40 -16.31
N SER A 212 -17.32 20.22 -16.19
CA SER A 212 -17.86 19.12 -15.41
C SER A 212 -17.80 19.37 -13.90
N LEU A 213 -16.77 20.05 -13.41
CA LEU A 213 -16.66 20.39 -11.99
C LEU A 213 -17.56 21.60 -11.65
N GLY A 214 -17.61 22.61 -12.51
CA GLY A 214 -18.54 23.74 -12.36
C GLY A 214 -18.20 24.76 -11.27
N PHE A 215 -17.01 24.69 -10.64
CA PHE A 215 -16.64 25.59 -9.53
C PHE A 215 -15.74 26.76 -9.92
N GLY A 216 -15.05 26.70 -11.06
CA GLY A 216 -14.15 27.75 -11.58
C GLY A 216 -12.83 27.93 -10.81
N SER A 217 -12.76 27.62 -9.52
CA SER A 217 -11.53 27.63 -8.72
C SER A 217 -11.42 26.42 -7.81
N PHE A 218 -10.19 26.10 -7.40
CA PHE A 218 -9.94 24.97 -6.51
C PHE A 218 -10.47 25.19 -5.09
N ASP A 219 -10.41 26.42 -4.56
CA ASP A 219 -10.98 26.72 -3.24
C ASP A 219 -12.50 26.54 -3.21
N ARG A 220 -13.21 26.89 -4.28
CA ARG A 220 -14.67 26.64 -4.38
C ARG A 220 -14.98 25.15 -4.45
N LEU A 221 -14.17 24.37 -5.17
CA LEU A 221 -14.28 22.91 -5.19
C LEU A 221 -14.06 22.32 -3.79
N VAL A 222 -13.00 22.74 -3.08
CA VAL A 222 -12.71 22.28 -1.71
C VAL A 222 -13.83 22.69 -0.75
N ALA A 223 -14.33 23.93 -0.82
CA ALA A 223 -15.41 24.41 0.03
C ALA A 223 -16.70 23.60 -0.19
N HIS A 224 -17.08 23.38 -1.46
CA HIS A 224 -18.23 22.55 -1.79
C HIS A 224 -18.09 21.12 -1.28
N LEU A 225 -16.93 20.50 -1.49
CA LEU A 225 -16.69 19.14 -1.03
C LEU A 225 -16.60 19.06 0.51
N SER A 226 -16.11 20.09 1.19
CA SER A 226 -16.07 20.12 2.66
C SER A 226 -17.48 20.08 3.27
N GLU A 227 -18.48 20.63 2.57
CA GLU A 227 -19.88 20.64 2.99
C GLU A 227 -20.65 19.37 2.57
N ASN A 228 -20.26 18.73 1.47
CA ASN A 228 -21.05 17.67 0.82
C ASN A 228 -20.38 16.30 0.79
N ALA A 229 -19.10 16.19 1.16
CA ALA A 229 -18.41 14.92 1.24
C ALA A 229 -19.09 14.03 2.30
N PRO A 230 -19.19 12.71 2.05
CA PRO A 230 -19.70 11.80 3.06
C PRO A 230 -18.85 11.86 4.34
N ALA A 231 -19.41 11.41 5.47
CA ALA A 231 -18.61 11.18 6.66
C ALA A 231 -17.45 10.20 6.35
N ILE A 232 -16.33 10.33 7.05
CA ILE A 232 -15.11 9.54 6.76
C ILE A 232 -15.38 8.04 6.95
N GLU A 233 -16.27 7.69 7.86
CA GLU A 233 -16.69 6.32 8.18
C GLU A 233 -17.52 5.68 7.05
N PHE A 234 -18.17 6.49 6.19
CA PHE A 234 -19.06 6.02 5.14
C PHE A 234 -18.32 5.76 3.83
N TRP A 235 -17.29 4.92 3.92
CA TRP A 235 -16.34 4.71 2.83
C TRP A 235 -16.92 3.99 1.59
N GLU A 236 -18.09 3.37 1.70
CA GLU A 236 -18.82 2.76 0.57
C GLU A 236 -19.55 3.80 -0.29
N ASN A 237 -19.75 5.02 0.23
CA ASN A 237 -20.38 6.09 -0.52
C ASN A 237 -19.55 6.40 -1.77
N LYS A 238 -20.18 6.42 -2.95
CA LYS A 238 -19.50 6.65 -4.23
C LYS A 238 -18.72 7.97 -4.29
N SER A 239 -19.10 8.96 -3.50
CA SER A 239 -18.42 10.26 -3.42
C SER A 239 -17.27 10.28 -2.41
N HIS A 240 -17.07 9.22 -1.63
CA HIS A 240 -15.95 9.07 -0.71
C HIS A 240 -14.63 8.93 -1.48
N GLU A 241 -13.56 9.52 -0.96
CA GLU A 241 -12.23 9.55 -1.55
C GLU A 241 -11.68 8.15 -1.87
N PHE A 242 -11.96 7.16 -1.02
CA PHE A 242 -11.59 5.77 -1.27
C PHE A 242 -12.28 5.22 -2.54
N GLN A 243 -13.56 5.51 -2.75
CA GLN A 243 -14.30 5.09 -3.96
C GLN A 243 -13.89 5.89 -5.19
N VAL A 244 -13.56 7.18 -5.02
CA VAL A 244 -12.98 8.00 -6.11
C VAL A 244 -11.67 7.38 -6.59
N ALA A 245 -10.79 6.95 -5.68
CA ALA A 245 -9.55 6.27 -6.04
C ALA A 245 -9.77 4.92 -6.74
N GLN A 246 -10.73 4.10 -6.29
CA GLN A 246 -11.09 2.85 -6.97
C GLN A 246 -11.58 3.11 -8.40
N ARG A 247 -12.53 4.04 -8.56
CA ARG A 247 -13.03 4.45 -9.90
C ARG A 247 -11.92 4.99 -10.79
N MET A 248 -10.97 5.74 -10.25
CA MET A 248 -9.82 6.25 -10.99
C MET A 248 -8.95 5.12 -11.55
N MET A 249 -8.65 4.10 -10.73
CA MET A 249 -7.91 2.93 -11.20
C MET A 249 -8.71 2.12 -12.24
N GLU A 250 -10.02 1.98 -12.08
CA GLU A 250 -10.90 1.33 -13.06
C GLU A 250 -10.96 2.09 -14.38
N SER A 251 -11.17 3.41 -14.34
CA SER A 251 -11.15 4.32 -15.49
C SER A 251 -9.83 4.23 -16.27
N TRP A 252 -8.70 4.16 -15.56
CA TRP A 252 -7.41 3.95 -16.21
C TRP A 252 -7.36 2.62 -16.98
N ARG A 253 -7.80 1.51 -16.36
CA ARG A 253 -7.82 0.18 -16.97
C ARG A 253 -8.75 0.09 -18.18
N ARG A 254 -9.88 0.81 -18.16
CA ARG A 254 -10.79 0.91 -19.31
C ARG A 254 -10.24 1.76 -20.44
N GLY A 255 -9.21 2.57 -20.18
CA GLY A 255 -8.67 3.51 -21.17
C GLY A 255 -9.53 4.76 -21.32
N ASP A 256 -10.21 5.20 -20.25
CA ASP A 256 -10.98 6.44 -20.26
C ASP A 256 -10.07 7.65 -20.59
N ASP A 257 -10.69 8.72 -21.10
CA ASP A 257 -10.00 9.90 -21.62
C ASP A 257 -9.28 10.75 -20.55
N THR A 258 -8.42 11.66 -21.03
CA THR A 258 -7.65 12.59 -20.20
C THR A 258 -8.53 13.46 -19.30
N ALA A 259 -9.68 13.92 -19.78
CA ALA A 259 -10.57 14.78 -19.00
C ALA A 259 -11.15 14.04 -17.79
N THR A 260 -11.62 12.81 -18.01
CA THR A 260 -12.16 11.93 -16.98
C THR A 260 -11.12 11.64 -15.90
N LEU A 261 -9.89 11.28 -16.29
CA LEU A 261 -8.81 10.97 -15.36
C LEU A 261 -8.38 12.20 -14.56
N LEU A 262 -8.24 13.37 -15.20
CA LEU A 262 -7.90 14.62 -14.52
C LEU A 262 -9.01 15.07 -13.55
N GLN A 263 -10.29 14.94 -13.94
CA GLN A 263 -11.42 15.24 -13.06
C GLN A 263 -11.40 14.38 -11.80
N LEU A 264 -11.20 13.07 -11.93
CA LEU A 264 -11.10 12.16 -10.79
C LEU A 264 -9.89 12.51 -9.91
N SER A 265 -8.73 12.80 -10.51
CA SER A 265 -7.53 13.23 -9.78
C SER A 265 -7.76 14.49 -8.97
N LEU A 266 -8.33 15.54 -9.57
CA LEU A 266 -8.62 16.80 -8.87
C LEU A 266 -9.67 16.61 -7.77
N THR A 267 -10.70 15.80 -8.02
CA THR A 267 -11.72 15.47 -7.01
C THR A 267 -11.09 14.76 -5.82
N LEU A 268 -10.23 13.76 -6.06
CA LEU A 268 -9.53 13.04 -4.99
C LEU A 268 -8.60 13.98 -4.20
N LEU A 269 -7.80 14.80 -4.87
CA LEU A 269 -6.92 15.77 -4.20
C LEU A 269 -7.73 16.78 -3.38
N ALA A 270 -8.85 17.27 -3.89
CA ALA A 270 -9.72 18.19 -3.15
C ALA A 270 -10.34 17.51 -1.91
N LEU A 271 -10.80 16.25 -2.01
CA LEU A 271 -11.29 15.49 -0.85
C LEU A 271 -10.19 15.28 0.20
N LEU A 272 -8.97 14.93 -0.22
CA LEU A 272 -7.83 14.78 0.69
C LEU A 272 -7.44 16.09 1.39
N ALA A 273 -7.66 17.24 0.73
CA ALA A 273 -7.52 18.56 1.33
C ALA A 273 -8.64 18.87 2.33
N CYS A 274 -9.88 18.43 2.06
CA CYS A 274 -11.01 18.58 3.01
C CYS A 274 -10.77 17.81 4.31
N ARG A 275 -10.12 16.65 4.25
CA ARG A 275 -9.78 15.82 5.42
C ARG A 275 -8.56 16.28 6.19
N ASP A 276 -7.85 17.30 5.71
CA ASP A 276 -6.63 17.72 6.37
C ASP A 276 -6.92 18.45 7.68
N ASN A 277 -6.32 18.00 8.77
CA ASN A 277 -6.38 18.72 10.03
C ASN A 277 -5.24 19.74 10.11
N ASN A 278 -5.58 21.02 9.92
CA ASN A 278 -4.61 22.12 9.96
C ASN A 278 -4.03 22.40 11.36
N SER A 279 -4.61 21.85 12.44
CA SER A 279 -4.06 22.01 13.79
C SER A 279 -2.93 21.04 14.12
N GLU A 280 -2.73 20.01 13.30
CA GLU A 280 -1.76 18.93 13.54
C GLU A 280 -0.82 18.72 12.35
N SER A 281 0.35 18.14 12.59
CA SER A 281 1.24 17.69 11.50
C SER A 281 0.54 16.62 10.65
N PRO A 282 0.69 16.60 9.30
CA PRO A 282 0.10 15.54 8.47
C PRO A 282 0.57 14.12 8.80
N TYR A 283 1.72 14.01 9.48
CA TYR A 283 2.29 12.75 9.97
C TYR A 283 2.23 12.63 11.50
N HIS A 284 1.28 13.32 12.15
CA HIS A 284 1.10 13.22 13.60
C HIS A 284 1.03 11.75 14.05
N GLY A 285 1.73 11.42 15.14
CA GLY A 285 1.82 10.04 15.65
C GLY A 285 2.85 9.15 14.94
N ILE A 286 3.38 9.56 13.78
CA ILE A 286 4.47 8.86 13.09
C ILE A 286 5.76 9.64 13.29
N GLY A 287 6.83 8.96 13.72
CA GLY A 287 8.17 9.55 13.92
C GLY A 287 8.89 9.93 12.62
N MET A 288 8.22 10.59 11.67
CA MET A 288 8.78 11.02 10.39
C MET A 288 9.56 12.33 10.54
N SER A 289 10.88 12.30 10.30
CA SER A 289 11.72 13.50 10.28
C SER A 289 11.71 14.19 8.92
N SER A 290 12.06 15.48 8.89
CA SER A 290 12.25 16.24 7.64
C SER A 290 13.28 15.61 6.71
N GLU A 291 14.35 15.03 7.28
CA GLU A 291 15.43 14.39 6.53
C GLU A 291 14.93 13.12 5.84
N MET A 292 14.07 12.33 6.51
CA MET A 292 13.50 11.13 5.91
C MET A 292 12.60 11.46 4.72
N LEU A 293 11.84 12.55 4.80
CA LEU A 293 10.95 13.02 3.73
C LEU A 293 11.67 13.79 2.62
N ALA A 294 12.92 14.22 2.81
CA ALA A 294 13.71 14.95 1.81
C ALA A 294 13.82 14.20 0.48
N ASN A 295 13.77 12.86 0.53
CA ASN A 295 13.82 12.02 -0.66
C ASN A 295 12.44 11.76 -1.30
N TYR A 296 11.35 12.18 -0.67
CA TYR A 296 9.97 11.96 -1.12
C TYR A 296 9.29 13.31 -1.34
N PRO A 297 9.57 14.00 -2.46
CA PRO A 297 9.14 15.38 -2.68
C PRO A 297 7.62 15.57 -2.81
N ILE A 298 6.88 14.51 -3.14
CA ILE A 298 5.42 14.46 -3.07
C ILE A 298 5.07 13.63 -1.84
N ASN A 299 4.50 14.27 -0.82
CA ASN A 299 4.12 13.68 0.45
C ASN A 299 3.05 14.58 1.10
N LEU A 300 2.41 14.16 2.20
CA LEU A 300 1.32 14.94 2.81
C LEU A 300 1.71 16.36 3.27
N ILE A 301 2.97 16.59 3.68
CA ILE A 301 3.46 17.93 4.06
C ILE A 301 3.57 18.82 2.83
N SER A 302 4.26 18.35 1.78
CA SER A 302 4.40 19.14 0.55
C SER A 302 3.05 19.35 -0.15
N PHE A 303 2.15 18.36 -0.06
CA PHE A 303 0.79 18.47 -0.53
C PHE A 303 0.00 19.57 0.20
N ARG A 304 -0.01 19.59 1.55
CA ARG A 304 -0.63 20.66 2.33
C ARG A 304 -0.11 22.03 1.92
N SER A 305 1.21 22.19 1.84
CA SER A 305 1.83 23.46 1.40
C SER A 305 1.40 23.87 0.00
N ARG A 306 1.19 22.90 -0.90
CA ARG A 306 0.73 23.16 -2.27
C ARG A 306 -0.75 23.56 -2.32
N VAL A 307 -1.60 22.91 -1.51
CA VAL A 307 -3.03 23.23 -1.40
C VAL A 307 -3.25 24.70 -1.01
N GLU A 308 -2.44 25.25 -0.10
CA GLU A 308 -2.52 26.67 0.30
C GLU A 308 -2.28 27.63 -0.88
N ILE A 309 -1.46 27.22 -1.86
CA ILE A 309 -1.23 27.97 -3.09
C ILE A 309 -2.41 27.76 -4.05
N TRP A 310 -2.83 26.50 -4.25
CA TRP A 310 -3.92 26.13 -5.16
C TRP A 310 -5.27 26.75 -4.80
N ARG A 311 -5.53 27.04 -3.52
CA ARG A 311 -6.76 27.76 -3.11
C ARG A 311 -6.92 29.12 -3.82
N ARG A 312 -5.83 29.72 -4.32
CA ARG A 312 -5.86 31.01 -5.03
C ARG A 312 -5.93 30.86 -6.55
N MET A 313 -5.99 29.63 -7.04
CA MET A 313 -5.88 29.29 -8.46
C MET A 313 -7.24 28.85 -9.03
N THR A 314 -7.44 29.14 -10.31
CA THR A 314 -8.42 28.49 -11.18
C THR A 314 -8.10 27.01 -11.33
N ILE A 315 -9.05 26.22 -11.82
CA ILE A 315 -8.82 24.80 -12.07
C ILE A 315 -7.72 24.59 -13.12
N ALA A 316 -7.73 25.37 -14.21
CA ALA A 316 -6.67 25.33 -15.21
C ALA A 316 -5.27 25.61 -14.62
N GLU A 317 -5.12 26.65 -13.79
CA GLU A 317 -3.85 26.96 -13.11
C GLU A 317 -3.40 25.84 -12.16
N VAL A 318 -4.34 25.19 -11.45
CA VAL A 318 -4.01 24.01 -10.64
C VAL A 318 -3.51 22.85 -11.50
N VAL A 319 -4.15 22.58 -12.64
CA VAL A 319 -3.71 21.52 -13.55
C VAL A 319 -2.30 21.80 -14.08
N GLU A 320 -2.02 23.03 -14.50
CA GLU A 320 -0.69 23.44 -14.93
C GLU A 320 0.37 23.16 -13.85
N ASP A 321 0.15 23.67 -12.65
CA ASP A 321 1.08 23.53 -11.54
C ASP A 321 1.25 22.07 -11.07
N LEU A 322 0.15 21.30 -11.04
CA LEU A 322 0.12 19.89 -10.68
C LEU A 322 0.91 19.03 -11.67
N VAL A 323 0.69 19.23 -12.97
CA VAL A 323 1.40 18.50 -14.03
C VAL A 323 2.88 18.86 -14.00
N ALA A 324 3.21 20.15 -13.92
CA ALA A 324 4.60 20.58 -13.84
C ALA A 324 5.30 20.00 -12.60
N TRP A 325 4.64 20.01 -11.43
CA TRP A 325 5.18 19.44 -10.21
C TRP A 325 5.42 17.93 -10.34
N CYS A 326 4.45 17.20 -10.86
CA CYS A 326 4.52 15.75 -11.04
C CYS A 326 5.68 15.35 -11.97
N LEU A 327 5.74 15.96 -13.14
CA LEU A 327 6.74 15.68 -14.17
C LEU A 327 8.16 16.06 -13.71
N ASN A 328 8.34 17.24 -13.12
CA ASN A 328 9.65 17.67 -12.60
C ASN A 328 10.11 16.81 -11.42
N THR A 329 9.20 16.39 -10.54
CA THR A 329 9.50 15.43 -9.48
C THR A 329 9.96 14.10 -10.05
N HIS A 330 9.27 13.56 -11.06
CA HIS A 330 9.63 12.30 -11.68
C HIS A 330 11.06 12.34 -12.25
N LEU A 331 11.42 13.40 -12.98
CA LEU A 331 12.78 13.59 -13.50
C LEU A 331 13.84 13.59 -12.38
N LYS A 332 13.59 14.34 -11.30
CA LYS A 332 14.50 14.41 -10.13
C LYS A 332 14.69 13.04 -9.47
N VAL A 333 13.60 12.32 -9.24
CA VAL A 333 13.65 10.98 -8.59
C VAL A 333 14.32 9.96 -9.51
N ALA A 334 14.03 9.98 -10.81
CA ALA A 334 14.65 9.08 -11.78
C ALA A 334 16.16 9.32 -11.89
N LEU A 335 16.60 10.59 -11.92
CA LEU A 335 18.02 10.94 -11.93
C LEU A 335 18.73 10.46 -10.66
N ARG A 336 18.11 10.64 -9.48
CA ARG A 336 18.67 10.14 -8.22
C ARG A 336 18.78 8.61 -8.21
N LYS A 337 17.76 7.90 -8.69
CA LYS A 337 17.79 6.42 -8.79
C LYS A 337 18.88 5.94 -9.75
N LEU A 338 19.06 6.63 -10.88
CA LEU A 338 20.15 6.34 -11.81
C LEU A 338 21.52 6.51 -11.13
N HIS A 339 21.71 7.61 -10.39
CA HIS A 339 22.96 7.85 -9.67
C HIS A 339 23.23 6.81 -8.57
N GLN A 340 22.22 6.44 -7.79
CA GLN A 340 22.39 5.53 -6.64
C GLN A 340 22.47 4.05 -7.03
N THR A 341 21.76 3.63 -8.08
CA THR A 341 21.60 2.19 -8.42
C THR A 341 22.11 1.82 -9.80
N GLY A 342 22.51 2.79 -10.63
CA GLY A 342 22.88 2.57 -12.03
C GLY A 342 21.72 2.18 -12.95
N ARG A 343 20.49 2.09 -12.43
CA ARG A 343 19.30 1.70 -13.20
C ARG A 343 18.50 2.92 -13.64
N SER A 344 18.22 3.00 -14.94
CA SER A 344 17.34 4.02 -15.50
C SER A 344 15.89 3.71 -15.17
N THR A 345 15.19 4.64 -14.51
CA THR A 345 13.74 4.56 -14.23
C THR A 345 12.96 5.71 -14.88
N PHE A 346 13.55 6.37 -15.88
CA PHE A 346 12.90 7.44 -16.61
C PHE A 346 11.70 6.90 -17.39
N ARG A 347 10.60 7.65 -17.35
CA ARG A 347 9.39 7.43 -18.19
C ARG A 347 9.18 8.54 -19.21
N MET A 348 9.88 9.65 -19.02
CA MET A 348 10.08 10.68 -20.01
C MET A 348 11.49 11.25 -19.85
N ARG A 349 12.01 11.86 -20.90
CA ARG A 349 13.30 12.57 -20.89
C ARG A 349 13.22 13.83 -21.75
N PRO A 350 13.90 14.91 -21.35
CA PRO A 350 14.23 15.99 -22.27
C PRO A 350 15.19 15.50 -23.36
N SER A 351 14.99 15.95 -24.59
CA SER A 351 15.86 15.70 -25.74
C SER A 351 15.99 16.96 -26.61
N GLU A 352 16.89 16.94 -27.59
CA GLU A 352 16.99 17.99 -28.63
C GLU A 352 15.69 18.19 -29.43
N ARG A 353 14.78 17.21 -29.39
CA ARG A 353 13.48 17.23 -30.07
C ARG A 353 12.33 17.59 -29.12
N GLY A 354 12.64 18.01 -27.89
CA GLY A 354 11.66 18.24 -26.83
C GLY A 354 11.49 17.04 -25.90
N LEU A 355 10.37 17.02 -25.16
CA LEU A 355 10.02 15.92 -24.26
C LEU A 355 9.68 14.64 -25.03
N GLU A 356 10.32 13.54 -24.66
CA GLU A 356 10.05 12.21 -25.23
C GLU A 356 9.66 11.24 -24.12
N VAL A 357 8.59 10.46 -24.34
CA VAL A 357 8.23 9.32 -23.48
C VAL A 357 9.24 8.18 -23.68
N VAL A 358 9.57 7.48 -22.60
CA VAL A 358 10.54 6.36 -22.60
C VAL A 358 9.82 5.05 -22.33
N GLY A 359 9.93 4.12 -23.28
CA GLY A 359 9.30 2.81 -23.25
C GLY A 359 7.89 2.82 -23.84
N ASP A 360 7.39 1.61 -24.13
CA ASP A 360 6.10 1.42 -24.82
C ASP A 360 4.92 1.25 -23.85
N ASP A 361 5.21 1.06 -22.55
CA ASP A 361 4.21 0.86 -21.50
C ASP A 361 4.22 2.00 -20.49
N ILE A 362 3.10 2.70 -20.40
CA ILE A 362 2.82 3.73 -19.39
C ILE A 362 2.09 3.03 -18.23
N PRO A 363 2.76 2.83 -17.08
CA PRO A 363 2.13 2.12 -15.97
C PRO A 363 0.95 2.92 -15.43
N GLY A 364 -0.13 2.20 -15.09
CA GLY A 364 -1.28 2.79 -14.42
C GLY A 364 -1.06 3.08 -12.95
N PRO A 365 -1.99 3.83 -12.33
CA PRO A 365 -2.00 4.01 -10.89
C PRO A 365 -2.16 2.66 -10.19
N ALA A 366 -1.37 2.44 -9.15
CA ALA A 366 -1.42 1.25 -8.34
C ALA A 366 -1.29 1.60 -6.86
N MET A 367 -2.07 0.89 -6.04
CA MET A 367 -1.93 0.90 -4.59
C MET A 367 -0.62 0.24 -4.18
N THR A 368 0.01 0.77 -3.14
CA THR A 368 1.07 0.05 -2.44
C THR A 368 0.51 -1.19 -1.76
N THR A 369 1.34 -2.23 -1.62
CA THR A 369 0.93 -3.49 -0.98
C THR A 369 1.44 -3.54 0.46
N PRO A 370 0.59 -3.36 1.49
CA PRO A 370 1.02 -3.32 2.89
C PRO A 370 1.41 -4.69 3.47
N ARG A 371 1.80 -5.67 2.63
CA ARG A 371 2.01 -7.08 3.00
C ARG A 371 0.85 -7.72 3.77
N PHE A 372 -0.37 -7.19 3.59
CA PHE A 372 -1.58 -7.64 4.30
C PHE A 372 -1.86 -9.13 4.08
N ARG A 373 -1.70 -9.62 2.85
CA ARG A 373 -1.95 -11.05 2.54
C ARG A 373 -1.01 -11.96 3.31
N GLN A 374 0.25 -11.56 3.46
CA GLN A 374 1.23 -12.29 4.26
C GLN A 374 0.87 -12.24 5.74
N ALA A 375 0.42 -11.10 6.26
CA ALA A 375 -0.05 -10.99 7.65
C ALA A 375 -1.26 -11.90 7.93
N VAL A 376 -2.26 -11.91 7.04
CA VAL A 376 -3.42 -12.81 7.14
C VAL A 376 -3.00 -14.27 7.03
N GLN A 377 -2.05 -14.60 6.15
CA GLN A 377 -1.52 -15.95 6.04
C GLN A 377 -0.83 -16.38 7.34
N ILE A 378 0.06 -15.55 7.90
CA ILE A 378 0.70 -15.78 9.19
C ILE A 378 -0.34 -16.05 10.29
N LEU A 379 -1.39 -15.22 10.36
CA LEU A 379 -2.45 -15.40 11.35
C LEU A 379 -3.24 -16.72 11.15
N ARG A 380 -3.36 -17.22 9.92
CA ARG A 380 -3.94 -18.54 9.66
C ARG A 380 -2.98 -19.67 10.04
N ASP A 381 -1.71 -19.54 9.71
CA ASP A 381 -0.69 -20.56 9.96
C ASP A 381 -0.51 -20.80 11.47
N ILE A 382 -0.56 -19.74 12.30
CA ILE A 382 -0.53 -19.86 13.76
C ILE A 382 -1.91 -20.18 14.39
N GLY A 383 -2.92 -20.44 13.57
CA GLY A 383 -4.27 -20.82 14.02
C GLY A 383 -5.11 -19.69 14.64
N ALA A 384 -4.72 -18.42 14.48
CA ALA A 384 -5.49 -17.27 14.96
C ALA A 384 -6.72 -16.96 14.08
N LEU A 385 -6.62 -17.23 12.78
CA LEU A 385 -7.71 -17.13 11.81
C LEU A 385 -7.93 -18.49 11.15
N THR A 386 -9.17 -18.76 10.72
CA THR A 386 -9.46 -19.92 9.86
C THR A 386 -10.47 -19.56 8.78
N ARG A 387 -10.68 -20.48 7.84
CA ARG A 387 -11.71 -20.41 6.82
C ARG A 387 -12.91 -21.23 7.28
N ASP A 388 -14.09 -20.62 7.33
CA ASP A 388 -15.31 -21.33 7.68
C ASP A 388 -15.65 -22.35 6.58
N ALA A 389 -15.42 -23.63 6.87
CA ALA A 389 -15.71 -24.72 5.94
C ALA A 389 -17.22 -24.95 5.72
N SER A 390 -18.07 -24.44 6.62
CA SER A 390 -19.53 -24.54 6.51
C SER A 390 -20.15 -23.46 5.61
N SER A 391 -19.41 -22.37 5.38
CA SER A 391 -19.82 -21.29 4.49
C SER A 391 -19.37 -21.56 3.05
N PRO A 392 -20.26 -21.48 2.04
CA PRO A 392 -19.89 -21.61 0.63
C PRO A 392 -18.83 -20.61 0.17
N SER A 393 -18.80 -19.41 0.78
CA SER A 393 -17.81 -18.38 0.49
C SER A 393 -16.50 -18.55 1.28
N ARG A 394 -16.42 -19.54 2.17
CA ARG A 394 -15.27 -19.79 3.06
C ARG A 394 -14.79 -18.51 3.75
N THR A 395 -15.70 -17.81 4.42
CA THR A 395 -15.39 -16.56 5.13
C THR A 395 -14.27 -16.77 6.14
N THR A 396 -13.43 -15.75 6.30
CA THR A 396 -12.38 -15.74 7.33
C THR A 396 -13.03 -15.48 8.67
N ILE A 397 -12.79 -16.35 9.65
CA ILE A 397 -13.33 -16.22 11.00
C ILE A 397 -12.22 -16.21 12.05
N LEU A 398 -12.47 -15.52 13.16
CA LEU A 398 -11.59 -15.47 14.32
C LEU A 398 -11.72 -16.77 15.13
N THR A 399 -10.61 -17.41 15.47
CA THR A 399 -10.61 -18.59 16.35
C THR A 399 -10.53 -18.20 17.82
N SER A 400 -10.73 -19.15 18.74
CA SER A 400 -10.51 -18.91 20.17
C SER A 400 -9.06 -18.51 20.49
N ALA A 401 -8.08 -19.06 19.77
CA ALA A 401 -6.68 -18.67 19.89
C ALA A 401 -6.45 -17.23 19.36
N GLY A 402 -7.12 -16.87 18.26
CA GLY A 402 -7.11 -15.52 17.73
C GLY A 402 -7.72 -14.49 18.69
N GLN A 403 -8.82 -14.83 19.36
CA GLN A 403 -9.43 -13.98 20.37
C GLN A 403 -8.46 -13.69 21.52
N GLN A 404 -7.78 -14.71 22.05
CA GLN A 404 -6.76 -14.54 23.09
C GLN A 404 -5.59 -13.67 22.60
N LEU A 405 -5.14 -13.86 21.36
CA LEU A 405 -4.07 -13.04 20.78
C LEU A 405 -4.48 -11.58 20.57
N MET A 406 -5.72 -11.33 20.17
CA MET A 406 -6.28 -10.00 20.05
C MET A 406 -6.34 -9.31 21.43
N GLU A 407 -6.80 -10.02 22.47
CA GLU A 407 -6.83 -9.51 23.84
C GLU A 407 -5.43 -9.20 24.37
N ILE A 408 -4.45 -10.08 24.14
CA ILE A 408 -3.05 -9.85 24.50
C ILE A 408 -2.49 -8.63 23.76
N ALA A 409 -2.84 -8.44 22.50
CA ALA A 409 -2.42 -7.27 21.74
C ALA A 409 -3.01 -5.95 22.28
N CYS A 410 -4.10 -6.01 23.06
CA CYS A 410 -4.70 -4.83 23.68
C CYS A 410 -4.01 -4.37 24.97
N VAL A 411 -3.12 -5.21 25.55
CA VAL A 411 -2.34 -4.96 26.76
C VAL A 411 -0.94 -4.48 26.40
#